data_AF-A0A136M3G6-F1
#
_entry.id   AF-A0A136M3G6-F1
#
_cell.length_a   1.000
_cell.length_b   1.000
_cell.length_c   1.000
_cell.angle_alpha   90.00
_cell.angle_beta   90.00
_cell.angle_gamma   90.00
#
_symmetry.space_group_name_H-M   'P 1'
#
loop_
_entity.id
_entity.type
_entity.pdbx_description
1 polymer ?
#
loop_
_entity_poly.entity_id
_entity_poly.type
_entity_poly.pdbx_seq_one_letter_code
_entity_poly.pdbx_strand_id
1 'polypeptide(L)' 'MEKMILKGKKEIRLLLIDSLHQTVQALGIVRSRKKTDRIIEKSAKRLADEVATMMKKELKKIKKAKGKKEKKIKSEPASV' A
#
# COMPACT_ATOMS: atom_id res chain seq x y z
N MET A 1 7.82 13.41 10.87
CA MET A 1 7.52 12.26 9.99
C MET A 1 6.07 11.88 10.23
N GLU A 2 5.19 12.17 9.28
CA GLU A 2 3.80 11.68 9.35
C GLU A 2 3.84 10.17 9.51
N LYS A 3 3.12 9.67 10.52
CA LYS A 3 2.98 8.24 10.76
C LYS A 3 2.38 7.65 9.47
N MET A 4 3.18 6.89 8.74
CA MET A 4 2.71 6.07 7.63
C MET A 4 1.78 5.01 8.23
N ILE A 5 0.50 5.36 8.39
CA ILE A 5 -0.53 4.44 8.86
C ILE A 5 -0.59 3.36 7.79
N LEU A 6 -0.14 2.17 8.15
CA LEU A 6 -0.23 0.97 7.32
C LEU A 6 -1.71 0.65 7.11
N LYS A 7 -2.30 1.27 6.09
CA LYS A 7 -3.68 1.01 5.70
C LYS A 7 -3.79 -0.44 5.23
N GLY A 8 -4.81 -1.15 5.72
CA GLY A 8 -5.08 -2.52 5.29
C GLY A 8 -5.43 -2.58 3.81
N LYS A 9 -5.28 -3.74 3.18
CA LYS A 9 -5.63 -3.96 1.76
C LYS A 9 -7.04 -3.46 1.40
N LYS A 10 -8.01 -3.67 2.30
CA LYS A 10 -9.40 -3.21 2.13
C LYS A 10 -9.50 -1.68 2.11
N GLU A 11 -8.78 -1.01 3.01
CA GLU A 11 -8.76 0.46 3.09
C GLU A 11 -8.06 1.08 1.89
N ILE A 12 -6.96 0.47 1.43
CA ILE A 12 -6.27 0.88 0.19
C ILE A 12 -7.23 0.77 -1.00
N ARG A 13 -7.98 -0.33 -1.08
CA ARG A 13 -8.97 -0.52 -2.16
C ARG A 13 -10.06 0.54 -2.12
N LEU A 14 -10.65 0.82 -0.96
CA LEU A 14 -11.70 1.84 -0.82
C LEU A 14 -11.19 3.22 -1.22
N LEU A 15 -10.01 3.59 -0.71
CA LEU A 15 -9.38 4.86 -1.04
C LEU A 15 -9.07 5.01 -2.54
N LEU A 16 -8.62 3.93 -3.19
CA LEU A 16 -8.40 3.92 -4.64
C LEU A 16 -9.71 4.03 -5.42
N ILE A 17 -10.79 3.38 -4.97
CA ILE A 17 -12.11 3.51 -5.59
C ILE A 17 -12.56 4.97 -5.53
N ASP A 18 -12.53 5.58 -4.35
CA ASP A 18 -12.96 6.96 -4.15
C ASP A 18 -12.14 7.95 -4.99
N SER A 19 -10.81 7.78 -5.00
CA SER A 19 -9.90 8.62 -5.78
C SER A 19 -10.13 8.48 -7.30
N LEU A 20 -10.38 7.26 -7.78
CA LEU A 20 -10.69 7.03 -9.20
C LEU A 20 -12.05 7.65 -9.58
N HIS A 21 -13.06 7.55 -8.71
CA HIS A 21 -14.34 8.23 -8.93
C HIS A 21 -14.20 9.75 -8.99
N GLN A 22 -13.44 10.34 -8.06
CA GLN A 22 -13.14 11.78 -8.06
C GLN A 22 -12.42 12.20 -9.35
N THR A 23 -11.44 11.42 -9.81
CA THR A 23 -10.71 11.69 -11.04
C THR A 23 -11.64 11.66 -12.26
N VAL A 24 -12.52 10.65 -12.34
CA VAL A 24 -13.50 10.51 -13.42
C VAL A 24 -14.50 11.68 -13.41
N GLN A 25 -14.93 12.14 -12.24
CA GLN A 25 -15.78 13.33 -12.10
C GLN A 25 -15.05 14.61 -12.53
N ALA A 26 -13.78 14.77 -12.16
CA ALA A 26 -12.95 15.91 -12.57
C ALA A 26 -12.74 15.98 -14.08
N LEU A 27 -12.75 14.83 -14.78
CA LEU A 27 -12.72 14.75 -16.25
C LEU A 27 -14.08 15.06 -16.90
N GLY A 28 -15.07 15.51 -16.13
CA GLY A 28 -16.38 15.92 -16.63
C GLY A 28 -17.42 14.79 -16.74
N ILE A 29 -17.10 13.57 -16.29
CA ILE A 29 -18.06 12.47 -16.26
C ILE A 29 -18.86 12.55 -14.96
N VAL A 30 -19.92 13.35 -14.96
CA VAL A 30 -20.77 13.61 -13.78
C VAL A 30 -21.63 12.40 -13.40
N ARG A 31 -22.04 11.58 -14.38
CA ARG A 31 -22.79 10.33 -14.16
C ARG A 31 -22.02 9.16 -14.76
N SER A 32 -21.32 8.41 -13.91
CA SER A 32 -20.77 7.12 -14.32
C SER A 32 -21.92 6.13 -14.56
N ARG A 33 -21.83 5.39 -15.67
CA ARG A 33 -22.74 4.25 -15.91
C ARG A 33 -22.23 3.05 -15.14
N LYS A 34 -23.10 2.09 -14.81
CA LYS A 34 -22.75 0.81 -14.14
C LYS A 34 -21.51 0.11 -14.72
N LYS A 35 -21.27 0.24 -16.03
CA LYS A 35 -20.08 -0.33 -16.71
C LYS A 35 -18.78 0.37 -16.26
N THR A 36 -18.80 1.69 -16.13
CA THR A 36 -17.66 2.49 -15.66
C THR A 36 -17.35 2.17 -14.20
N ASP A 37 -18.37 2.07 -13.34
CA ASP A 37 -18.18 1.73 -11.93
C ASP A 37 -17.52 0.36 -11.77
N ARG A 38 -17.97 -0.64 -12.54
CA ARG A 38 -17.34 -1.97 -12.57
C ARG A 38 -15.88 -1.94 -13.02
N ILE A 39 -15.53 -1.06 -13.96
CA ILE A 39 -14.14 -0.90 -14.41
C ILE A 39 -13.31 -0.26 -13.30
N ILE A 40 -13.81 0.80 -12.66
CA ILE A 40 -13.15 1.45 -11.53
C ILE A 40 -12.89 0.45 -10.41
N GLU A 41 -13.90 -0.32 -10.00
CA GLU A 41 -13.75 -1.33 -8.95
C GLU A 41 -12.72 -2.42 -9.30
N LYS A 42 -12.71 -2.88 -10.56
CA LYS A 42 -11.77 -3.91 -11.03
C LYS A 42 -10.34 -3.38 -11.06
N SER A 43 -10.15 -2.14 -11.52
CA SER A 43 -8.85 -1.47 -11.53
C SER A 43 -8.35 -1.22 -10.11
N ALA A 44 -9.19 -0.68 -9.22
CA ALA A 44 -8.84 -0.45 -7.83
C ALA A 44 -8.48 -1.74 -7.09
N LYS A 45 -9.18 -2.85 -7.37
CA LYS A 45 -8.85 -4.17 -6.81
C LYS A 45 -7.44 -4.62 -7.22
N ARG A 46 -7.12 -4.53 -8.52
CA ARG A 46 -5.79 -4.92 -9.04
C ARG A 46 -4.67 -4.06 -8.43
N LEU A 47 -4.86 -2.75 -8.41
CA LEU A 47 -3.89 -1.83 -7.81
C LEU A 47 -3.71 -2.09 -6.31
N ALA A 48 -4.80 -2.32 -5.57
CA ALA A 48 -4.71 -2.66 -4.15
C ALA A 48 -3.95 -3.98 -3.89
N ASP A 49 -4.10 -4.98 -4.76
CA ASP A 49 -3.36 -6.24 -4.70
C ASP A 49 -1.84 -6.03 -4.90
N GLU A 50 -1.48 -5.22 -5.88
CA GLU A 50 -0.09 -4.86 -6.19
C GLU A 50 0.54 -4.05 -5.06
N VAL A 51 -0.15 -3.00 -4.59
CA VAL A 51 0.30 -2.16 -3.48
C VAL A 51 0.47 -2.99 -2.21
N ALA A 52 -0.50 -3.83 -1.86
CA ALA A 52 -0.37 -4.71 -0.69
C ALA A 52 0.83 -5.66 -0.80
N THR A 53 1.10 -6.17 -2.01
CA THR A 53 2.28 -7.02 -2.27
C THR A 53 3.58 -6.24 -2.11
N MET A 54 3.66 -5.03 -2.64
CA MET A 54 4.82 -4.15 -2.48
C MET A 54 5.06 -3.79 -1.01
N MET A 55 4.02 -3.36 -0.29
CA MET A 55 4.11 -3.05 1.14
C MET A 55 4.58 -4.26 1.95
N LYS A 56 4.09 -5.46 1.65
CA LYS A 56 4.55 -6.70 2.31
C LYS A 56 6.02 -7.00 2.02
N LYS A 57 6.50 -6.75 0.79
CA LYS A 57 7.91 -6.89 0.42
C LYS A 57 8.77 -5.87 1.16
N GLU A 58 8.34 -4.61 1.22
CA GLU A 58 9.06 -3.55 1.93
C GLU A 58 9.15 -3.82 3.44
N LEU A 59 8.04 -4.20 4.07
CA LEU A 59 8.01 -4.61 5.48
C LEU A 59 8.97 -5.77 5.76
N LYS A 60 9.05 -6.76 4.85
CA LYS A 60 10.02 -7.86 4.97
C LYS A 60 11.47 -7.36 4.85
N LYS A 61 11.77 -6.42 3.95
CA LYS A 61 13.10 -5.80 3.84
C LYS A 61 13.47 -5.05 5.13
N ILE A 62 12.56 -4.23 5.66
CA ILE A 62 12.75 -3.49 6.91
C ILE A 62 12.98 -4.45 8.08
N LYS A 63 12.18 -5.51 8.20
CA LYS A 63 12.36 -6.54 9.25
C LYS A 63 13.71 -7.27 9.12
N LYS A 64 14.11 -7.65 7.90
CA LYS A 64 15.43 -8.27 7.65
C LYS A 64 16.59 -7.32 7.97
N ALA A 65 16.45 -6.04 7.65
CA ALA A 65 17.45 -5.03 7.97
C ALA A 65 17.59 -4.81 9.49
N LYS A 66 16.47 -4.77 10.23
CA LYS A 66 16.47 -4.71 11.70
C LYS A 66 17.10 -5.96 12.32
N GLY A 67 16.75 -7.16 11.84
CA GLY A 67 17.34 -8.41 12.33
C GLY A 67 18.84 -8.55 12.03
N LYS A 68 19.35 -7.95 10.94
CA LYS A 68 20.79 -7.83 10.69
C LYS A 68 21.48 -6.89 11.68
N LYS A 69 20.82 -5.80 12.07
CA LYS A 69 21.32 -4.85 13.07
C LYS A 69 21.38 -5.51 14.46
N GLU A 70 20.36 -6.28 14.84
CA GLU A 70 20.35 -7.04 16.09
C GLU A 70 21.38 -8.17 16.12
N LYS A 71 21.62 -8.86 14.99
CA LYS A 71 22.69 -9.87 14.91
C LYS A 71 24.08 -9.25 15.06
N LYS A 72 24.33 -8.05 14.52
CA LYS A 72 25.61 -7.34 14.71
C LYS A 72 25.86 -6.94 16.16
N ILE A 73 24.83 -6.46 16.86
CA ILE A 73 24.95 -6.01 18.26
C ILE A 73 25.17 -7.20 19.21
N LYS A 74 24.63 -8.39 18.91
CA LYS A 74 24.88 -9.61 19.69
C LYS A 74 26.20 -10.32 19.35
N SER A 75 26.85 -9.96 18.24
CA SER A 75 28.10 -10.56 17.78
C SER A 75 29.33 -9.68 18.00
N GLU A 76 29.19 -8.54 18.69
CA GLU A 76 30.33 -7.87 19.34
C GLU A 76 30.56 -8.59 20.68
N PRO A 77 31.52 -9.54 20.78
CA PRO A 77 31.98 -9.95 22.08
C PRO A 77 32.57 -8.72 22.77
N ALA A 78 32.28 -8.58 24.06
CA ALA A 78 33.00 -7.70 24.95
C ALA A 78 34.50 -7.92 24.74
N SER A 79 35.17 -6.97 24.11
CA SER A 79 36.63 -6.89 24.08
C SER A 79 37.04 -5.69 24.91
N VAL A 80 37.37 -6.02 26.17
CA VAL A 80 38.32 -5.42 27.12
C VAL A 80 38.28 -3.90 27.31
#